data_AF-A0AAI9CYM0-F1
#
_entry.id   AF-A0AAI9CYM0-F1
#
_cell.length_a   1.000
_cell.length_b   1.000
_cell.length_c   1.000
_cell.angle_alpha   90.00
_cell.angle_beta   90.00
_cell.angle_gamma   90.00
#
_symmetry.space_group_name_H-M   'P 1'
#
loop_
_entity.id
_entity.type
_entity.pdbx_description
1 polymer ?
#
loop_
_entity_poly.entity_id
_entity_poly.type
_entity_poly.pdbx_seq_one_letter_code
_entity_poly.pdbx_strand_id
1 'polypeptide(L)'
;MAWGIQTWDANGIPNNYGIKPVSVVGRVQLSEGQTSGSWSFTIPAGMKVGFAVSLDKGAVSVGRRIIANGNTITLSTASEVGIGNYPASECELVVFVENA
;
A
#
# COMPACT_ATOMS: atom_id res chain seq x y z
N MET A 1 20.78 4.01 18.68
CA MET A 1 20.86 2.94 17.67
C MET A 1 22.15 3.14 16.89
N ALA A 2 23.01 2.11 16.84
CA ALA A 2 24.40 2.27 16.42
C ALA A 2 24.63 2.21 14.89
N TRP A 3 23.66 1.76 14.09
CA TRP A 3 23.84 1.57 12.64
C TRP A 3 22.55 1.85 11.87
N GLY A 4 22.62 2.73 10.87
CA GLY A 4 21.52 3.13 9.99
C GLY A 4 21.97 4.20 8.98
N ILE A 5 21.19 4.42 7.92
CA ILE A 5 21.38 5.53 6.98
C ILE A 5 20.35 6.60 7.31
N GLN A 6 20.83 7.80 7.64
CA GLN A 6 20.00 8.97 7.83
C GLN A 6 20.69 10.13 7.12
N THR A 7 19.90 10.92 6.37
CA THR A 7 20.37 12.13 5.71
C THR A 7 19.64 13.32 6.32
N TRP A 8 20.36 14.44 6.43
CA TRP A 8 19.87 15.68 7.04
C TRP A 8 20.20 16.86 6.13
N ASP A 9 19.40 17.91 6.25
CA ASP A 9 19.74 19.22 5.67
C ASP A 9 20.82 19.94 6.51
N ALA A 10 21.18 21.16 6.10
CA ALA A 10 22.18 21.97 6.79
C ALA A 10 21.78 22.36 8.24
N ASN A 11 20.50 22.23 8.60
CA ASN A 11 19.96 22.53 9.93
C ASN A 11 19.80 21.26 10.79
N GLY A 12 20.25 20.10 10.31
CA GLY A 12 20.11 18.83 11.02
C GLY A 12 18.72 18.21 10.91
N ILE A 13 17.86 18.70 10.01
CA ILE A 13 16.51 18.19 9.83
C ILE A 13 16.56 16.98 8.88
N PRO A 14 15.96 15.83 9.24
CA PRO A 14 15.88 14.68 8.36
C PRO A 14 15.25 15.02 7.00
N ASN A 15 15.94 14.68 5.91
CA ASN A 15 15.47 14.95 4.54
C ASN A 15 15.35 13.68 3.67
N ASN A 16 15.47 12.50 4.28
CA ASN A 16 15.29 11.23 3.59
C ASN A 16 13.80 10.84 3.53
N TYR A 17 13.06 11.42 2.59
CA TYR A 17 11.63 11.10 2.39
C TYR A 17 11.39 9.85 1.54
N GLY A 18 12.44 9.29 0.91
CA GLY A 18 12.33 8.17 -0.03
C GLY A 18 12.51 6.78 0.59
N ILE A 19 13.10 6.67 1.78
CA ILE A 19 13.39 5.39 2.44
C ILE A 19 12.57 5.32 3.73
N LYS A 20 11.47 4.58 3.68
CA LYS A 20 10.61 4.32 4.83
C LYS A 20 10.78 2.85 5.29
N PRO A 21 11.11 2.58 6.56
CA PRO A 21 11.14 1.22 7.06
C PRO A 21 9.71 0.69 7.11
N VAL A 22 9.49 -0.44 6.45
CA VAL A 22 8.22 -1.16 6.45
C VAL A 22 8.48 -2.66 6.64
N SER A 23 7.50 -3.40 7.13
CA SER A 23 7.55 -4.86 7.20
C SER A 23 6.39 -5.46 6.43
N VAL A 24 6.65 -6.46 5.58
CA VAL A 24 5.58 -7.14 4.83
C VAL A 24 4.78 -8.03 5.78
N VAL A 25 3.46 -7.88 5.78
CA VAL A 25 2.52 -8.64 6.63
C VAL A 25 1.64 -9.59 5.82
N GLY A 26 1.60 -9.44 4.50
CA GLY A 26 0.85 -10.36 3.65
C GLY A 26 0.89 -10.04 2.17
N ARG A 27 0.29 -10.93 1.40
CA ARG A 27 0.05 -10.78 -0.03
C ARG A 27 -1.41 -11.08 -0.31
N VAL A 28 -2.03 -10.28 -1.18
CA VAL A 28 -3.41 -10.45 -1.59
C VAL A 28 -3.45 -10.55 -3.11
N GLN A 29 -3.89 -11.69 -3.63
CA GLN A 29 -4.14 -11.86 -5.05
C GLN A 29 -5.47 -11.22 -5.40
N LEU A 30 -5.48 -10.35 -6.40
CA LEU A 30 -6.67 -9.71 -6.95
C LEU A 30 -6.92 -10.22 -8.35
N SER A 31 -8.12 -10.75 -8.58
CA SER A 31 -8.54 -11.22 -9.89
C SER A 31 -8.87 -10.05 -10.83
N GLU A 32 -8.80 -10.30 -12.14
CA GLU A 32 -9.33 -9.36 -13.12
C GLU A 32 -10.82 -9.05 -12.86
N GLY A 33 -11.21 -7.79 -12.97
CA GLY A 33 -12.59 -7.32 -12.75
C GLY A 33 -13.04 -7.27 -11.28
N GLN A 34 -12.21 -7.70 -10.32
CA GLN A 34 -12.57 -7.64 -8.91
C GLN A 34 -12.66 -6.19 -8.41
N THR A 35 -13.82 -5.74 -7.94
CA THR A 35 -14.04 -4.38 -7.44
C THR A 35 -14.50 -4.31 -5.98
N SER A 36 -14.56 -5.46 -5.31
CA SER A 36 -14.92 -5.57 -3.89
C SER A 36 -14.03 -6.60 -3.18
N GLY A 37 -13.81 -6.37 -1.88
CA GLY A 37 -12.92 -7.19 -1.06
C GLY A 37 -12.57 -6.47 0.24
N SER A 38 -12.24 -7.24 1.28
CA SER A 38 -11.79 -6.71 2.56
C SER A 38 -10.85 -7.73 3.21
N TRP A 39 -9.70 -7.25 3.68
CA TRP A 39 -8.70 -8.05 4.39
C TRP A 39 -8.24 -7.29 5.62
N SER A 40 -8.24 -7.96 6.76
CA SER A 40 -7.73 -7.41 8.01
C SER A 40 -6.47 -8.14 8.44
N PHE A 41 -5.54 -7.40 9.01
CA PHE A 41 -4.23 -7.88 9.43
C PHE A 41 -4.07 -7.68 10.93
N THR A 42 -3.39 -8.61 11.60
CA THR A 42 -2.93 -8.39 12.97
C THR A 42 -1.67 -7.54 12.92
N ILE A 43 -1.73 -6.33 13.46
CA ILE A 43 -0.61 -5.38 13.50
C ILE A 43 -0.39 -4.86 14.92
N PRO A 44 0.86 -4.48 15.28
CA PRO A 44 1.14 -3.85 16.58
C PRO A 44 0.36 -2.54 16.78
N ALA A 45 0.14 -2.16 18.05
CA ALA A 45 -0.48 -0.88 18.38
C ALA A 45 0.37 0.29 17.85
N GLY A 46 -0.28 1.36 17.38
CA GLY A 46 0.37 2.54 16.80
C GLY A 46 0.84 2.37 15.34
N MET A 47 0.52 1.23 14.71
CA MET A 47 0.83 0.96 13.32
C MET A 47 -0.41 1.01 12.43
N LYS A 48 -0.19 1.12 11.12
CA LYS A 48 -1.20 0.94 10.08
C LYS A 48 -0.66 0.08 8.94
N VAL A 49 -1.58 -0.46 8.12
CA VAL A 49 -1.22 -1.10 6.87
C VAL A 49 -1.07 -0.08 5.74
N GLY A 50 -0.15 -0.37 4.84
CA GLY A 50 -0.05 0.19 3.50
C GLY A 50 0.08 -0.95 2.49
N PHE A 51 0.11 -0.62 1.20
CA PHE A 51 0.29 -1.61 0.16
C PHE A 51 1.12 -1.06 -1.00
N ALA A 52 1.80 -1.97 -1.69
CA ALA A 52 2.32 -1.76 -3.03
C ALA A 52 1.60 -2.70 -3.99
N VAL A 53 1.31 -2.22 -5.20
CA VAL A 53 0.75 -3.05 -6.28
C VAL A 53 1.92 -3.68 -7.04
N SER A 54 1.87 -4.98 -7.29
CA SER A 54 2.81 -5.65 -8.17
C SER A 54 2.65 -5.19 -9.62
N LEU A 55 3.46 -5.75 -10.53
CA LEU A 55 3.11 -5.70 -11.94
C LEU A 55 1.71 -6.30 -12.14
N ASP A 56 0.85 -5.58 -12.86
CA ASP A 56 -0.46 -6.07 -13.25
C ASP A 56 -0.38 -6.70 -14.65
N LYS A 57 -1.32 -7.60 -14.93
CA LYS A 57 -1.40 -8.30 -16.23
C LYS A 57 -1.63 -7.36 -17.43
N GLY A 58 -2.09 -6.12 -17.19
CA GLY A 58 -2.25 -5.10 -18.23
C GLY A 58 -3.49 -5.29 -19.10
N ALA A 59 -4.60 -5.79 -18.54
CA ALA A 59 -5.78 -6.19 -19.32
C ALA A 59 -6.93 -5.17 -19.32
N VAL A 60 -7.15 -4.43 -18.23
CA VAL A 60 -8.31 -3.56 -18.07
C VAL A 60 -7.95 -2.19 -17.51
N SER A 61 -8.82 -1.21 -17.75
CA SER A 61 -8.73 0.15 -17.22
C SER A 61 -9.04 0.19 -15.71
N VAL A 62 -8.97 1.39 -15.12
CA VAL A 62 -9.44 1.69 -13.76
C VAL A 62 -10.81 1.04 -13.52
N GLY A 63 -10.91 0.31 -12.42
CA GLY A 63 -12.15 -0.35 -11.99
C GLY A 63 -12.31 -0.46 -10.47
N ARG A 64 -11.23 -0.28 -9.71
CA ARG A 64 -11.23 -0.43 -8.25
C ARG A 64 -10.55 0.74 -7.55
N ARG A 65 -11.06 1.12 -6.39
CA ARG A 65 -10.37 1.92 -5.38
C ARG A 65 -9.85 0.98 -4.32
N ILE A 66 -8.58 1.12 -3.97
CA ILE A 66 -7.95 0.36 -2.88
C ILE A 66 -7.73 1.32 -1.72
N ILE A 67 -8.28 1.00 -0.56
CA ILE A 67 -8.22 1.84 0.64
C ILE A 67 -7.48 1.07 1.72
N ALA A 68 -6.39 1.65 2.21
CA ALA A 68 -5.73 1.20 3.43
C ALA A 68 -6.18 2.08 4.60
N ASN A 69 -6.77 1.48 5.64
CA ASN A 69 -7.22 2.18 6.83
C ASN A 69 -6.98 1.33 8.07
N GLY A 70 -6.20 1.86 9.02
CA GLY A 70 -5.83 1.15 10.23
C GLY A 70 -5.15 -0.17 9.90
N ASN A 71 -5.79 -1.28 10.25
CA ASN A 71 -5.29 -2.63 9.99
C ASN A 71 -5.96 -3.34 8.81
N THR A 72 -6.72 -2.62 7.98
CA THR A 72 -7.57 -3.20 6.95
C THR A 72 -7.28 -2.62 5.56
N ILE A 73 -7.29 -3.49 4.56
CA ILE A 73 -7.33 -3.14 3.13
C ILE A 73 -8.74 -3.44 2.61
N THR A 74 -9.37 -2.48 1.95
CA THR A 74 -10.68 -2.67 1.31
C THR A 74 -10.66 -2.28 -0.16
N LEU A 75 -11.52 -2.92 -0.95
CA LEU A 75 -11.82 -2.53 -2.32
C LEU A 75 -13.24 -1.96 -2.43
N SER A 76 -13.37 -0.93 -3.25
CA SER A 76 -14.66 -0.49 -3.77
C SER A 76 -14.56 -0.20 -5.27
N THR A 77 -15.70 -0.11 -5.95
CA THR A 77 -15.74 0.25 -7.37
C THR A 77 -15.21 1.67 -7.60
N ALA A 78 -14.44 1.85 -8.68
CA ALA A 78 -14.02 3.15 -9.18
C ALA A 78 -14.10 3.17 -10.71
N SER A 79 -14.40 4.33 -11.30
CA SER A 79 -14.55 4.49 -12.75
C SER A 79 -13.64 5.57 -13.34
N GLU A 80 -12.88 6.27 -12.51
CA GLU A 80 -12.07 7.43 -12.92
C GLU A 80 -10.64 7.31 -12.42
N VAL A 81 -9.69 7.81 -13.22
CA VAL A 81 -8.29 7.93 -12.81
C VAL A 81 -8.20 8.88 -11.62
N GLY A 82 -7.53 8.45 -10.56
CA GLY A 82 -7.39 9.25 -9.34
C GLY A 82 -6.58 8.55 -8.27
N ILE A 83 -6.23 9.30 -7.22
CA ILE A 83 -5.46 8.78 -6.09
C ILE A 83 -6.22 7.60 -5.45
N GLY A 84 -5.54 6.46 -5.34
CA GLY A 84 -6.11 5.24 -4.77
C GLY A 84 -6.99 4.44 -5.73
N ASN A 85 -7.22 4.92 -6.96
CA ASN A 85 -7.95 4.20 -7.99
C ASN A 85 -6.94 3.48 -8.91
N TYR A 86 -7.17 2.20 -9.13
CA TYR A 86 -6.27 1.32 -9.87
C TYR A 86 -7.03 0.57 -10.97
N PRO A 87 -6.32 0.15 -12.03
CA PRO A 87 -6.80 -0.87 -12.94
C PRO A 87 -7.42 -2.05 -12.20
N ALA A 88 -8.55 -2.55 -12.69
CA ALA A 88 -9.10 -3.81 -12.22
C ALA A 88 -8.40 -5.03 -12.85
N SER A 89 -7.15 -4.88 -13.31
CA SER A 89 -6.34 -5.97 -13.83
C SER A 89 -6.03 -6.99 -12.74
N GLU A 90 -5.76 -8.21 -13.15
CA GLU A 90 -5.17 -9.22 -12.28
C GLU A 90 -3.80 -8.74 -11.76
N CYS A 91 -3.61 -8.75 -10.44
CA CYS A 91 -2.38 -8.30 -9.79
C CYS A 91 -2.26 -8.87 -8.36
N GLU A 92 -1.14 -8.62 -7.70
CA GLU A 92 -0.93 -8.88 -6.28
C GLU A 92 -0.75 -7.56 -5.51
N LEU A 93 -1.38 -7.45 -4.35
CA LEU A 93 -1.02 -6.43 -3.36
C LEU A 93 0.02 -7.01 -2.39
N VAL A 94 1.15 -6.33 -2.27
CA VAL A 94 2.11 -6.57 -1.18
C VAL A 94 1.73 -5.65 -0.03
N VAL A 95 1.14 -6.23 1.01
CA VAL A 95 0.66 -5.49 2.17
C VAL A 95 1.78 -5.40 3.20
N PHE A 96 2.07 -4.18 3.65
CA PHE A 96 3.10 -3.90 4.63
C PHE A 96 2.55 -3.10 5.81
N VAL A 97 3.27 -3.11 6.92
CA VAL A 97 2.98 -2.32 8.12
C VAL A 97 3.97 -1.18 8.26
N GLU A 98 3.48 -0.04 8.72
CA GLU A 98 4.22 1.19 8.96
C GLU A 98 3.63 1.99 10.13
N ASN A 99 4.37 2.97 10.65
CA ASN A 99 3.86 3.89 11.66
C ASN A 99 2.59 4.61 11.14
N ALA A 100 1.57 4.69 12.00
CA ALA A 100 0.26 5.28 11.71
C ALA A 100 0.33 6.78 11.35
#